data_AF-A0AAD6JQ93-F1
#
_entry.id   AF-A0AAD6JQ93-F1
#
_cell.length_a   1.000
_cell.length_b   1.000
_cell.length_c   1.000
_cell.angle_alpha   90.00
_cell.angle_beta   90.00
_cell.angle_gamma   90.00
#
_symmetry.space_group_name_H-M   'P 1'
#
loop_
_entity.id
_entity.type
_entity.pdbx_description
1 polymer ?
#
loop_
_entity_poly.entity_id
_entity_poly.type
_entity_poly.pdbx_seq_one_letter_code
_entity_poly.pdbx_strand_id
1 'polypeptide(L)'
;MQKRNNSQFIKASKQNMITKECQASSTSVLRKLIIFFCLLKPQTSDMDTKNEEASTGSRDLKRRCGERNYRSAGKKTPTSSLPDGSRVYGRDQDKEAVLGCLLNGETAISGRVSVVAIAGREGVGKTTLARLLYDDITVVNAFDLRAWVFDDSEDFDVVRITRTLLQNVVTTDACTCSDDFNLLQVKLRDELSGKRCLIVLDDVSDLDYDRWVLLCQPFAGSEVKIVVTTRNNGVPPIMAPISTCHLELLSDDDCLSMLSDHVKEKSKFVADPKLQAIMGKIARKCMGSPLAAKKFMGRLRSTHYTEWEKI
;
A
#
# COMPACT_ATOMS: atom_id res chain seq x y z
N MET A 1 -45.38 27.61 -38.09
CA MET A 1 -45.26 26.20 -38.54
C MET A 1 -43.82 25.90 -38.90
N GLN A 2 -43.38 24.67 -38.60
CA GLN A 2 -42.09 24.02 -38.89
C GLN A 2 -40.77 24.72 -38.48
N LYS A 3 -40.20 24.29 -37.34
CA LYS A 3 -38.77 23.98 -37.17
C LYS A 3 -38.53 23.21 -35.85
N ARG A 4 -39.12 22.03 -35.76
CA ARG A 4 -38.66 20.91 -34.93
C ARG A 4 -38.67 19.71 -35.88
N ASN A 5 -37.53 19.05 -36.08
CA ASN A 5 -37.38 17.66 -36.58
C ASN A 5 -36.02 17.31 -37.21
N ASN A 6 -34.92 18.04 -36.93
CA ASN A 6 -33.57 17.58 -37.34
C ASN A 6 -32.71 16.97 -36.20
N SER A 7 -33.22 16.91 -34.96
CA SER A 7 -32.48 16.30 -33.84
C SER A 7 -32.86 14.83 -33.58
N GLN A 8 -34.02 14.37 -34.07
CA GLN A 8 -34.45 12.97 -33.93
C GLN A 8 -33.94 12.03 -35.02
N PHE A 9 -33.52 12.54 -36.18
CA PHE A 9 -33.01 11.69 -37.27
C PHE A 9 -31.51 11.36 -37.19
N ILE A 10 -30.72 12.05 -36.36
CA ILE A 10 -29.29 11.70 -36.15
C ILE A 10 -29.10 10.78 -34.94
N LYS A 11 -30.08 10.69 -34.03
CA LYS A 11 -30.06 9.73 -32.92
C LYS A 11 -30.47 8.31 -33.33
N ALA A 12 -31.26 8.14 -34.39
CA ALA A 12 -31.67 6.81 -34.88
C ALA A 12 -30.60 6.11 -35.76
N SER A 13 -29.62 6.85 -36.30
CA SER A 13 -28.63 6.31 -37.26
C SER A 13 -27.32 5.88 -36.61
N LYS A 14 -27.04 6.24 -35.35
CA LYS A 14 -25.86 5.77 -34.60
C LYS A 14 -26.14 4.56 -33.70
N GLN A 15 -27.40 4.17 -33.53
CA GLN A 15 -27.78 2.94 -32.81
C GLN A 15 -27.86 1.69 -33.70
N ASN A 16 -27.75 1.85 -35.03
CA ASN A 16 -27.74 0.73 -35.98
C ASN A 16 -26.35 0.40 -36.56
N MET A 17 -25.27 0.94 -36.01
CA MET A 17 -23.89 0.62 -36.42
C MET A 17 -23.03 0.06 -35.28
N ILE A 18 -23.66 -0.43 -34.21
CA ILE A 18 -22.99 -1.19 -33.12
C ILE A 18 -23.58 -2.61 -32.99
N THR A 19 -24.52 -3.01 -33.86
CA THR A 19 -25.21 -4.31 -33.79
C THR A 19 -24.92 -5.24 -34.96
N LYS A 20 -23.83 -5.06 -35.72
CA LYS A 20 -23.48 -5.99 -36.82
C LYS A 20 -22.07 -6.57 -36.89
N GLU A 21 -21.19 -6.31 -35.93
CA GLU A 21 -19.93 -7.08 -35.80
C GLU A 21 -19.85 -7.75 -34.44
N CYS A 22 -20.74 -8.72 -34.21
CA CYS A 22 -20.56 -9.71 -33.15
C CYS A 22 -21.22 -11.03 -33.55
N GLN A 23 -20.80 -11.55 -34.71
CA GLN A 23 -20.96 -12.96 -35.07
C GLN A 23 -19.64 -13.49 -35.61
N ALA A 24 -18.68 -13.75 -34.73
CA ALA A 24 -17.73 -14.85 -34.86
C ALA A 24 -16.85 -14.99 -33.59
N SER A 25 -16.86 -16.20 -33.02
CA SER A 25 -15.84 -16.83 -32.17
C SER A 25 -15.62 -16.37 -30.70
N SER A 26 -16.40 -17.01 -29.82
CA SER A 26 -16.05 -17.65 -28.53
C SER A 26 -14.87 -17.16 -27.66
N THR A 27 -15.14 -16.71 -26.43
CA THR A 27 -15.03 -17.52 -25.18
C THR A 27 -15.94 -16.91 -24.09
N SER A 28 -16.54 -17.76 -23.24
CA SER A 28 -17.65 -17.42 -22.33
C SER A 28 -17.31 -16.50 -21.14
N VAL A 29 -16.08 -16.00 -21.04
CA VAL A 29 -15.61 -15.14 -19.93
C VAL A 29 -15.82 -13.66 -20.26
N LEU A 30 -15.57 -13.24 -21.50
CA LEU A 30 -15.80 -11.84 -21.93
C LEU A 30 -17.28 -11.44 -21.84
N ARG A 31 -18.21 -12.36 -22.13
CA ARG A 31 -19.65 -12.10 -21.95
C ARG A 31 -20.01 -11.86 -20.48
N LYS A 32 -19.36 -12.55 -19.53
CA LYS A 32 -19.61 -12.33 -18.09
C LYS A 32 -19.02 -10.99 -17.61
N LEU A 33 -17.84 -10.60 -18.10
CA LEU A 33 -17.22 -9.33 -17.72
C LEU A 33 -17.97 -8.10 -18.25
N ILE A 34 -18.46 -8.16 -19.49
CA ILE A 34 -19.23 -7.07 -20.10
C ILE A 34 -20.61 -6.94 -19.43
N ILE A 35 -21.26 -8.06 -19.07
CA ILE A 35 -22.53 -8.03 -18.30
C ILE A 35 -22.30 -7.45 -16.90
N PHE A 36 -21.18 -7.75 -16.24
CA PHE A 36 -20.84 -7.20 -14.92
C PHE A 36 -20.63 -5.67 -14.96
N PHE A 37 -19.99 -5.15 -16.01
CA PHE A 37 -19.78 -3.71 -16.18
C PHE A 37 -21.04 -2.94 -16.62
N CYS A 38 -21.97 -3.55 -17.36
CA CYS A 38 -23.20 -2.88 -17.79
C CYS A 38 -24.32 -2.87 -16.74
N LEU A 39 -24.26 -3.69 -15.69
CA LEU A 39 -25.29 -3.76 -14.64
C LEU A 39 -25.08 -2.78 -13.47
N LEU A 40 -23.93 -2.12 -13.38
CA LEU A 40 -23.70 -1.05 -12.40
C LEU A 40 -24.13 0.30 -12.99
N LYS A 41 -25.44 0.59 -12.96
CA LYS A 41 -25.92 1.98 -12.99
C LYS A 41 -25.97 2.49 -11.54
N PRO A 42 -25.41 3.68 -11.24
CA PRO A 42 -25.62 4.29 -9.93
C PRO A 42 -27.08 4.74 -9.83
N GLN A 43 -27.79 4.23 -8.82
CA GLN A 43 -29.04 4.82 -8.35
C GLN A 43 -28.69 6.09 -7.59
N THR A 44 -29.08 7.25 -8.11
CA THR A 44 -29.28 8.45 -7.32
C THR A 44 -30.71 8.43 -6.79
N SER A 45 -30.87 8.32 -5.48
CA SER A 45 -32.12 8.64 -4.79
C SER A 45 -31.83 9.64 -3.68
N ASP A 46 -32.41 10.82 -3.83
CA ASP A 46 -32.62 11.79 -2.76
C ASP A 46 -33.25 11.14 -1.53
N MET A 47 -32.69 11.45 -0.36
CA MET A 47 -33.43 11.57 0.89
C MET A 47 -32.82 12.74 1.67
N ASP A 48 -33.57 13.83 1.67
CA ASP A 48 -33.30 15.08 2.35
C ASP A 48 -33.42 14.99 3.88
N THR A 49 -32.90 16.06 4.50
CA THR A 49 -33.35 16.75 5.73
C THR A 49 -32.76 16.44 7.11
N LYS A 50 -32.27 17.56 7.68
CA LYS A 50 -32.28 18.01 9.09
C LYS A 50 -31.11 17.59 9.97
N ASN A 51 -30.19 18.53 10.19
CA ASN A 51 -29.96 19.11 11.52
C ASN A 51 -29.01 20.31 11.40
N GLU A 52 -29.62 21.48 11.23
CA GLU A 52 -29.04 22.77 11.61
C GLU A 52 -29.62 23.07 13.00
N GLU A 53 -28.74 23.19 14.00
CA GLU A 53 -28.91 23.84 15.33
C GLU A 53 -28.08 23.10 16.41
N ALA A 54 -26.85 23.57 16.62
CA ALA A 54 -26.18 23.61 17.94
C ALA A 54 -24.83 24.33 17.81
N SER A 55 -24.85 25.60 17.39
CA SER A 55 -23.67 26.49 17.45
C SER A 55 -23.93 27.66 18.38
N THR A 56 -24.15 27.38 19.66
CA THR A 56 -24.08 28.38 20.72
C THR A 56 -23.52 27.73 21.98
N GLY A 57 -22.32 28.15 22.37
CA GLY A 57 -21.78 27.86 23.70
C GLY A 57 -20.57 26.93 23.72
N SER A 58 -19.43 27.39 23.19
CA SER A 58 -18.13 27.11 23.84
C SER A 58 -17.07 28.11 23.38
N ARG A 59 -17.32 29.40 23.62
CA ARG A 59 -16.22 30.35 23.81
C ARG A 59 -15.78 30.17 25.25
N ASP A 60 -14.74 29.39 25.47
CA ASP A 60 -13.67 29.67 26.42
C ASP A 60 -12.68 28.50 26.44
N LEU A 61 -11.42 28.84 26.71
CA LEU A 61 -10.19 28.02 26.60
C LEU A 61 -9.54 27.89 25.21
N LYS A 62 -9.17 29.03 24.60
CA LYS A 62 -7.96 29.10 23.77
C LYS A 62 -6.92 30.00 24.43
N ARG A 63 -6.13 29.45 25.36
CA ARG A 63 -4.84 30.03 25.80
C ARG A 63 -3.83 28.94 26.13
N ARG A 64 -2.66 29.04 25.47
CA ARG A 64 -1.38 28.34 25.67
C ARG A 64 -1.22 26.92 25.09
N CYS A 65 -0.97 26.84 23.79
CA CYS A 65 0.23 26.19 23.26
C CYS A 65 0.52 26.78 21.87
N GLY A 66 1.77 27.13 21.59
CA GLY A 66 2.15 27.84 20.37
C GLY A 66 1.86 27.04 19.11
N GLU A 67 0.88 27.49 18.33
CA GLU A 67 0.65 27.07 16.95
C GLU A 67 1.81 27.58 16.10
N ARG A 68 2.87 26.77 15.96
CA ARG A 68 3.69 26.83 14.75
C ARG A 68 2.86 26.19 13.64
N ASN A 69 2.07 27.02 12.97
CA ASN A 69 1.47 26.71 11.67
C ASN A 69 2.59 26.50 10.64
N TYR A 70 3.14 25.28 10.59
CA TYR A 70 3.72 24.76 9.36
C TYR A 70 2.66 23.86 8.72
N ARG A 71 1.81 24.45 7.87
CA ARG A 71 1.23 23.69 6.75
C ARG A 71 2.36 23.47 5.73
N SER A 72 3.36 22.69 6.11
CA SER A 72 4.18 22.02 5.11
C SER A 72 3.39 20.80 4.71
N ALA A 73 3.08 20.65 3.42
CA ALA A 73 2.92 19.31 2.88
C ALA A 73 4.21 18.57 3.30
N GLY A 74 4.10 17.69 4.29
CA GLY A 74 5.26 17.07 4.90
C GLY A 74 5.82 16.11 3.87
N LYS A 75 7.01 16.40 3.33
CA LYS A 75 7.73 15.41 2.49
C LYS A 75 7.74 14.09 3.24
N LYS A 76 7.22 13.03 2.61
CA LYS A 76 7.24 11.69 3.19
C LYS A 76 8.68 11.34 3.52
N THR A 77 8.93 10.77 4.70
CA THR A 77 10.27 10.30 5.04
C THR A 77 10.58 9.09 4.17
N PRO A 78 11.71 9.07 3.44
CA PRO A 78 12.08 7.92 2.62
C PRO A 78 12.15 6.63 3.44
N THR A 79 11.66 5.54 2.86
CA THR A 79 11.83 4.19 3.40
C THR A 79 12.86 3.42 2.59
N SER A 80 13.59 2.53 3.25
CA SER A 80 14.47 1.55 2.59
C SER A 80 14.02 0.13 2.92
N SER A 81 14.57 -0.85 2.21
CA SER A 81 14.38 -2.28 2.50
C SER A 81 14.98 -2.70 3.84
N LEU A 82 15.96 -1.95 4.37
CA LEU A 82 16.69 -2.35 5.58
C LEU A 82 15.79 -2.34 6.82
N PRO A 83 15.89 -3.38 7.67
CA PRO A 83 15.17 -3.42 8.93
C PRO A 83 15.76 -2.39 9.91
N ASP A 84 14.91 -1.81 10.75
CA ASP A 84 15.35 -0.84 11.78
C ASP A 84 15.88 -1.52 13.06
N GLY A 85 16.10 -2.84 13.01
CA GLY A 85 16.55 -3.67 14.12
C GLY A 85 15.50 -3.89 15.21
N SER A 86 14.30 -3.33 15.08
CA SER A 86 13.22 -3.55 16.05
C SER A 86 12.52 -4.89 15.81
N ARG A 87 12.17 -5.57 16.90
CA ARG A 87 11.35 -6.77 16.83
C ARG A 87 9.92 -6.40 16.44
N VAL A 88 9.33 -7.19 15.53
CA VAL A 88 7.94 -7.01 15.09
C VAL A 88 7.04 -7.97 15.86
N TYR A 89 5.84 -7.51 16.20
CA TYR A 89 4.87 -8.20 17.04
C TYR A 89 3.50 -8.25 16.35
N GLY A 90 2.73 -9.31 16.59
CA GLY A 90 1.35 -9.46 16.12
C GLY A 90 1.19 -9.57 14.60
N ARG A 91 2.26 -9.91 13.85
CA ARG A 91 2.27 -9.96 12.38
C ARG A 91 2.64 -11.32 11.80
N ASP A 92 2.80 -12.34 12.62
CA ASP A 92 3.24 -13.66 12.16
C ASP A 92 2.25 -14.28 11.18
N GLN A 93 0.94 -14.22 11.49
CA GLN A 93 -0.11 -14.74 10.59
C GLN A 93 -0.19 -13.97 9.28
N ASP A 94 -0.12 -12.63 9.33
CA ASP A 94 -0.10 -11.77 8.15
C ASP A 94 1.11 -12.11 7.25
N LYS A 95 2.28 -12.32 7.88
CA LYS A 95 3.51 -12.69 7.18
C LYS A 95 3.38 -14.05 6.50
N GLU A 96 2.94 -15.08 7.22
CA GLU A 96 2.78 -16.43 6.66
C GLU A 96 1.76 -16.47 5.52
N ALA A 97 0.65 -15.73 5.63
CA ALA A 97 -0.34 -15.63 4.57
C ALA A 97 0.25 -15.03 3.28
N VAL A 98 1.01 -13.93 3.41
CA VAL A 98 1.65 -13.30 2.25
C VAL A 98 2.78 -14.16 1.69
N LEU A 99 3.60 -14.80 2.55
CA LEU A 99 4.64 -15.75 2.11
C LEU A 99 4.04 -16.88 1.29
N GLY A 100 2.92 -17.45 1.74
CA GLY A 100 2.19 -18.47 0.97
C GLY A 100 1.83 -17.99 -0.43
N CYS A 101 1.33 -16.76 -0.59
CA CYS A 101 1.03 -16.19 -1.91
C CYS A 101 2.27 -15.95 -2.78
N LEU A 102 3.40 -15.59 -2.19
CA LEU A 102 4.65 -15.33 -2.91
C LEU A 102 5.31 -16.62 -3.40
N LEU A 103 5.27 -17.67 -2.58
CA LEU A 103 5.94 -18.95 -2.85
C LEU A 103 5.05 -19.93 -3.62
N ASN A 104 3.72 -19.85 -3.52
CA ASN A 104 2.81 -20.76 -4.22
C ASN A 104 2.70 -20.41 -5.71
N GLY A 105 2.94 -21.42 -6.54
CA GLY A 105 3.13 -21.34 -7.99
C GLY A 105 1.86 -21.43 -8.83
N GLU A 106 0.74 -20.83 -8.42
CA GLU A 106 -0.37 -20.61 -9.36
C GLU A 106 -0.08 -19.37 -10.19
N THR A 107 0.81 -19.54 -11.17
CA THR A 107 0.92 -18.60 -12.28
C THR A 107 -0.42 -18.60 -13.00
N ALA A 108 -1.18 -17.53 -12.87
CA ALA A 108 -2.37 -17.33 -13.69
C ALA A 108 -2.01 -17.63 -15.15
N ILE A 109 -2.81 -18.48 -15.79
CA ILE A 109 -2.59 -19.12 -17.09
C ILE A 109 -2.50 -18.10 -18.27
N SER A 110 -2.35 -16.81 -17.98
CA SER A 110 -1.98 -15.79 -18.94
C SER A 110 -1.38 -14.58 -18.21
N GLY A 111 -0.07 -14.59 -17.95
CA GLY A 111 0.67 -13.43 -17.44
C GLY A 111 1.59 -13.80 -16.30
N ARG A 112 2.91 -13.67 -16.52
CA ARG A 112 3.96 -14.05 -15.56
C ARG A 112 4.13 -13.05 -14.40
N VAL A 113 3.23 -12.07 -14.26
CA VAL A 113 3.23 -11.06 -13.20
C VAL A 113 2.12 -11.39 -12.20
N SER A 114 2.45 -11.52 -10.92
CA SER A 114 1.45 -11.63 -9.84
C SER A 114 1.66 -10.54 -8.81
N VAL A 115 0.57 -9.92 -8.36
CA VAL A 115 0.61 -8.85 -7.35
C VAL A 115 -0.01 -9.33 -6.05
N VAL A 116 0.64 -9.05 -4.92
CA VAL A 116 0.09 -9.17 -3.57
C VAL A 116 0.05 -7.78 -2.95
N ALA A 117 -1.13 -7.34 -2.54
CA ALA A 117 -1.30 -6.02 -1.95
C ALA A 117 -1.33 -6.11 -0.42
N ILE A 118 -0.60 -5.21 0.25
CA ILE A 118 -0.67 -4.97 1.69
C ILE A 118 -1.30 -3.59 1.87
N ALA A 119 -2.58 -3.58 2.25
CA ALA A 119 -3.37 -2.37 2.39
C ALA A 119 -3.68 -2.07 3.86
N GLY A 120 -3.93 -0.80 4.19
CA GLY A 120 -4.26 -0.42 5.57
C GLY A 120 -3.92 1.03 5.90
N ARG A 121 -4.38 1.48 7.07
CA ARG A 121 -4.26 2.88 7.51
C ARG A 121 -2.79 3.29 7.76
N GLU A 122 -2.56 4.58 7.99
CA GLU A 122 -1.22 5.06 8.35
C GLU A 122 -0.75 4.44 9.68
N GLY A 123 0.54 4.10 9.75
CA GLY A 123 1.18 3.66 10.99
C GLY A 123 0.85 2.23 11.43
N VAL A 124 0.06 1.46 10.68
CA VAL A 124 -0.31 0.05 11.01
C VAL A 124 0.81 -0.97 10.74
N GLY A 125 1.90 -0.58 10.07
CA GLY A 125 3.07 -1.44 9.86
C GLY A 125 3.18 -2.11 8.50
N LYS A 126 2.50 -1.62 7.44
CA LYS A 126 2.58 -2.19 6.08
C LYS A 126 4.00 -2.33 5.55
N THR A 127 4.75 -1.22 5.56
CA THR A 127 6.16 -1.19 5.16
C THR A 127 7.00 -2.14 6.02
N THR A 128 6.71 -2.23 7.32
CA THR A 128 7.41 -3.15 8.22
C THR A 128 7.16 -4.61 7.83
N LEU A 129 5.93 -4.98 7.50
CA LEU A 129 5.61 -6.32 7.02
C LEU A 129 6.29 -6.62 5.68
N ALA A 130 6.28 -5.66 4.75
CA ALA A 130 6.98 -5.81 3.47
C ALA A 130 8.50 -6.03 3.65
N ARG A 131 9.15 -5.37 4.61
CA ARG A 131 10.57 -5.64 4.96
C ARG A 131 10.78 -7.05 5.50
N LEU A 132 9.90 -7.50 6.41
CA LEU A 132 9.98 -8.86 6.95
C LEU A 132 9.89 -9.93 5.86
N LEU A 133 9.09 -9.68 4.82
CA LEU A 133 8.97 -10.55 3.65
C LEU A 133 10.19 -10.45 2.76
N TYR A 134 10.66 -9.23 2.49
CA TYR A 134 11.79 -8.97 1.59
C TYR A 134 13.08 -9.67 2.05
N ASP A 135 13.35 -9.65 3.36
CA ASP A 135 14.53 -10.25 3.99
C ASP A 135 14.30 -11.68 4.50
N ASP A 136 13.11 -12.26 4.27
CA ASP A 136 12.85 -13.64 4.68
C ASP A 136 13.76 -14.62 3.93
N ILE A 137 14.39 -15.55 4.65
CA ILE A 137 15.34 -16.48 4.05
C ILE A 137 14.73 -17.33 2.92
N THR A 138 13.45 -17.68 3.02
CA THR A 138 12.74 -18.44 1.99
C THR A 138 12.56 -17.61 0.72
N VAL A 139 12.26 -16.32 0.88
CA VAL A 139 12.14 -15.34 -0.21
C VAL A 139 13.50 -15.08 -0.84
N VAL A 140 14.53 -14.82 -0.03
CA VAL A 140 15.91 -14.60 -0.47
C VAL A 140 16.40 -15.75 -1.36
N ASN A 141 16.06 -16.99 -1.00
CA ASN A 141 16.47 -18.17 -1.75
C ASN A 141 15.57 -18.49 -2.95
N ALA A 142 14.34 -17.96 -3.00
CA ALA A 142 13.39 -18.25 -4.05
C ALA A 142 13.52 -17.34 -5.29
N PHE A 143 14.02 -16.11 -5.12
CA PHE A 143 14.08 -15.10 -6.18
C PHE A 143 15.52 -14.76 -6.55
N ASP A 144 15.82 -14.79 -7.85
CA ASP A 144 17.14 -14.45 -8.40
C ASP A 144 17.45 -12.95 -8.23
N LEU A 145 16.41 -12.12 -8.35
CA LEU A 145 16.49 -10.66 -8.20
C LEU A 145 15.45 -10.17 -7.20
N ARG A 146 15.85 -9.19 -6.40
CA ARG A 146 14.97 -8.48 -5.48
C ARG A 146 15.20 -6.98 -5.63
N ALA A 147 14.12 -6.21 -5.74
CA ALA A 147 14.18 -4.76 -5.86
C ALA A 147 13.18 -4.10 -4.92
N TRP A 148 13.56 -2.95 -4.36
CA TRP A 148 12.70 -2.15 -3.48
C TRP A 148 12.61 -0.72 -3.99
N VAL A 149 11.38 -0.23 -4.17
CA VAL A 149 11.12 1.15 -4.57
C VAL A 149 10.13 1.78 -3.60
N PHE A 150 10.52 2.90 -3.02
CA PHE A 150 9.63 3.75 -2.25
C PHE A 150 9.03 4.83 -3.16
N ASP A 151 7.71 4.95 -3.15
CA ASP A 151 7.00 6.01 -3.88
C ASP A 151 6.90 7.28 -3.02
N ASP A 152 7.91 8.15 -3.18
CA ASP A 152 8.00 9.43 -2.48
C ASP A 152 7.29 10.59 -3.21
N SER A 153 6.69 10.35 -4.39
CA SER A 153 6.02 11.39 -5.17
C SER A 153 4.55 11.51 -4.82
N GLU A 154 4.00 12.71 -5.02
CA GLU A 154 2.56 12.95 -4.95
C GLU A 154 1.84 12.28 -6.13
N ASP A 155 2.49 12.22 -7.29
CA ASP A 155 2.02 11.54 -8.50
C ASP A 155 2.91 10.33 -8.82
N PHE A 156 2.33 9.18 -9.17
CA PHE A 156 3.12 7.99 -9.53
C PHE A 156 3.96 8.23 -10.80
N ASP A 157 5.27 8.36 -10.59
CA ASP A 157 6.26 8.61 -11.65
C ASP A 157 6.84 7.29 -12.16
N VAL A 158 6.26 6.80 -13.26
CA VAL A 158 6.66 5.54 -13.90
C VAL A 158 8.12 5.58 -14.38
N VAL A 159 8.61 6.73 -14.84
CA VAL A 159 9.98 6.88 -15.35
C VAL A 159 10.97 6.71 -14.21
N ARG A 160 10.74 7.41 -13.09
CA ARG A 160 11.56 7.28 -11.89
C ARG A 160 11.50 5.88 -11.31
N ILE A 161 10.32 5.28 -11.19
CA ILE A 161 10.19 3.91 -10.66
C ILE A 161 10.95 2.93 -11.54
N THR A 162 10.81 3.00 -12.87
CA THR A 162 11.54 2.14 -13.81
C THR A 162 13.06 2.31 -13.65
N ARG A 163 13.53 3.56 -13.52
CA ARG A 163 14.95 3.87 -13.28
C ARG A 163 15.45 3.24 -11.98
N THR A 164 14.71 3.42 -10.89
CA THR A 164 15.08 2.87 -9.58
C THR A 164 15.09 1.34 -9.61
N LEU A 165 14.11 0.70 -10.26
CA LEU A 165 14.10 -0.75 -10.44
C LEU A 165 15.34 -1.23 -11.19
N LEU A 166 15.69 -0.59 -12.30
CA LEU A 166 16.88 -0.91 -13.08
C LEU A 166 18.15 -0.79 -12.21
N GLN A 167 18.28 0.28 -11.43
CA GLN A 167 19.40 0.50 -10.51
C GLN A 167 19.49 -0.54 -9.38
N ASN A 168 18.37 -1.12 -8.96
CA ASN A 168 18.36 -2.17 -7.93
C ASN A 168 18.85 -3.52 -8.48
N VAL A 169 18.61 -3.81 -9.77
CA VAL A 169 18.91 -5.13 -10.36
C VAL A 169 20.23 -5.18 -11.13
N VAL A 170 20.74 -4.04 -11.60
CA VAL A 170 22.02 -3.96 -12.31
C VAL A 170 23.17 -3.90 -11.30
N THR A 171 24.11 -4.84 -11.41
CA THR A 171 25.29 -4.94 -10.51
C THR A 171 26.53 -4.23 -11.03
N THR A 172 26.51 -3.67 -12.24
CA THR A 172 27.66 -3.00 -12.86
C THR A 172 27.56 -1.49 -12.80
N ASP A 173 28.68 -0.81 -12.52
CA ASP A 173 28.82 0.66 -12.48
C ASP A 173 28.46 1.39 -13.81
N ALA A 174 28.20 0.65 -14.89
CA ALA A 174 27.74 1.17 -16.17
C ALA A 174 26.25 1.57 -16.17
N CYS A 175 25.71 1.97 -15.02
CA CYS A 175 24.34 2.46 -14.92
C CYS A 175 24.22 3.80 -15.66
N THR A 176 23.96 3.71 -16.96
CA THR A 176 23.85 4.85 -17.86
C THR A 176 22.79 5.83 -17.36
N CYS A 177 23.23 7.07 -17.13
CA CYS A 177 22.46 8.27 -16.80
C CYS A 177 21.51 8.71 -17.93
N SER A 178 20.78 7.77 -18.54
CA SER A 178 19.81 8.09 -19.58
C SER A 178 18.45 8.31 -18.95
N ASP A 179 17.87 9.47 -19.23
CA ASP A 179 16.48 9.78 -18.92
C ASP A 179 15.52 9.31 -20.04
N ASP A 180 16.03 8.60 -21.05
CA ASP A 180 15.20 8.02 -22.10
C ASP A 180 14.41 6.83 -21.55
N PHE A 181 13.09 7.01 -21.47
CA PHE A 181 12.20 6.02 -20.88
C PHE A 181 12.20 4.68 -21.65
N ASN A 182 12.30 4.72 -22.97
CA ASN A 182 12.35 3.51 -23.79
C ASN A 182 13.62 2.70 -23.48
N LEU A 183 14.78 3.36 -23.37
CA LEU A 183 16.02 2.70 -23.01
C LEU A 183 15.96 2.08 -21.61
N LEU A 184 15.36 2.77 -20.63
CA LEU A 184 15.15 2.24 -19.29
C LEU A 184 14.29 0.96 -19.32
N GLN A 185 13.18 0.99 -20.07
CA GLN A 185 12.27 -0.15 -20.23
C GLN A 185 12.93 -1.34 -20.90
N VAL A 186 13.66 -1.12 -22.01
CA VAL A 186 14.38 -2.16 -22.73
C VAL A 186 15.44 -2.82 -21.85
N LYS A 187 16.27 -2.01 -21.16
CA LYS A 187 17.30 -2.53 -20.26
C LYS A 187 16.71 -3.31 -19.10
N LEU A 188 15.65 -2.79 -18.48
CA LEU A 188 14.99 -3.47 -17.38
C LEU A 188 14.44 -4.84 -17.83
N ARG A 189 13.78 -4.90 -18.99
CA ARG A 189 13.31 -6.18 -19.56
C ARG A 189 14.46 -7.16 -19.77
N ASP A 190 15.55 -6.70 -20.37
CA ASP A 190 16.69 -7.57 -20.68
C ASP A 190 17.34 -8.10 -19.40
N GLU A 191 17.42 -7.29 -18.33
CA GLU A 191 17.92 -7.71 -17.03
C GLU A 191 17.00 -8.69 -16.29
N LEU A 192 15.67 -8.54 -16.42
CA LEU A 192 14.71 -9.43 -15.77
C LEU A 192 14.51 -10.74 -16.55
N SER A 193 14.88 -10.79 -17.83
CA SER A 193 14.57 -11.90 -18.74
C SER A 193 15.05 -13.24 -18.18
N GLY A 194 14.14 -14.21 -18.11
CA GLY A 194 14.42 -15.57 -17.64
C GLY A 194 14.68 -15.71 -16.13
N LYS A 195 14.54 -14.64 -15.34
CA LYS A 195 14.76 -14.64 -13.89
C LYS A 195 13.44 -14.59 -13.12
N ARG A 196 13.46 -15.11 -11.89
CA ARG A 196 12.41 -14.95 -10.88
C ARG A 196 12.70 -13.70 -10.06
N CYS A 197 11.81 -12.73 -10.12
CA CYS A 197 12.05 -11.40 -9.55
C CYS A 197 10.99 -11.06 -8.51
N LEU A 198 11.42 -10.61 -7.33
CA LEU A 198 10.54 -9.96 -6.36
C LEU A 198 10.73 -8.44 -6.43
N ILE A 199 9.63 -7.71 -6.62
CA ILE A 199 9.62 -6.25 -6.60
C ILE A 199 8.72 -5.79 -5.46
N VAL A 200 9.22 -4.89 -4.62
CA VAL A 200 8.41 -4.19 -3.61
C VAL A 200 8.17 -2.75 -4.07
N LEU A 201 6.89 -2.38 -4.21
CA LEU A 201 6.43 -1.00 -4.43
C LEU A 201 5.82 -0.48 -3.13
N ASP A 202 6.59 0.31 -2.38
CA ASP A 202 6.22 0.77 -1.04
C ASP A 202 5.55 2.16 -1.07
N ASP A 203 4.42 2.27 -0.37
CA ASP A 203 3.59 3.47 -0.14
C ASP A 203 2.97 4.11 -1.40
N VAL A 204 2.54 3.28 -2.34
CA VAL A 204 1.86 3.72 -3.58
C VAL A 204 0.53 4.39 -3.25
N SER A 205 0.36 5.65 -3.65
CA SER A 205 -0.84 6.44 -3.34
C SER A 205 -1.68 6.86 -4.54
N ASP A 206 -1.08 7.16 -5.68
CA ASP A 206 -1.76 7.72 -6.87
C ASP A 206 -1.41 6.92 -8.14
N LEU A 207 -2.03 5.76 -8.34
CA LEU A 207 -1.80 4.93 -9.52
C LEU A 207 -3.06 4.91 -10.39
N ASP A 208 -2.90 5.00 -11.71
CA ASP A 208 -3.94 4.68 -12.69
C ASP A 208 -3.55 3.47 -13.55
N TYR A 209 -4.53 3.01 -14.34
CA TYR A 209 -4.38 1.81 -15.16
C TYR A 209 -3.32 1.96 -16.25
N ASP A 210 -3.22 3.12 -16.91
CA ASP A 210 -2.29 3.32 -18.01
C ASP A 210 -0.84 3.33 -17.49
N ARG A 211 -0.60 4.02 -16.37
CA ARG A 211 0.70 4.02 -15.67
C ARG A 211 1.06 2.62 -15.17
N TRP A 212 0.08 1.86 -14.67
CA TRP A 212 0.29 0.47 -14.25
C TRP A 212 0.70 -0.44 -15.41
N VAL A 213 -0.04 -0.40 -16.52
CA VAL A 213 0.27 -1.18 -17.72
C VAL A 213 1.64 -0.82 -18.26
N LEU A 214 1.97 0.48 -18.30
CA LEU A 214 3.27 0.97 -18.75
C LEU A 214 4.42 0.46 -17.88
N LEU A 215 4.25 0.44 -16.55
CA LEU A 215 5.24 -0.14 -15.64
C LEU A 215 5.43 -1.65 -15.85
N CYS A 216 4.39 -2.38 -16.25
CA CYS A 216 4.43 -3.83 -16.42
C CYS A 216 5.02 -4.32 -17.75
N GLN A 217 5.18 -3.44 -18.75
CA GLN A 217 5.76 -3.80 -20.05
C GLN A 217 7.12 -4.52 -19.99
N PRO A 218 8.08 -4.17 -19.11
CA PRO A 218 9.38 -4.81 -19.09
C PRO A 218 9.35 -6.17 -18.36
N PHE A 219 8.25 -6.51 -17.68
CA PHE A 219 8.10 -7.77 -16.96
C PHE A 219 7.65 -8.92 -17.88
N ALA A 220 7.29 -8.61 -19.13
CA ALA A 220 6.88 -9.59 -20.11
C ALA A 220 8.00 -10.63 -20.34
N GLY A 221 7.67 -11.91 -20.13
CA GLY A 221 8.65 -12.99 -20.29
C GLY A 221 9.45 -13.33 -19.02
N SER A 222 9.18 -12.70 -17.87
CA SER A 222 9.83 -13.02 -16.60
C SER A 222 8.83 -13.38 -15.52
N GLU A 223 9.19 -14.22 -14.56
CA GLU A 223 8.35 -14.51 -13.40
C GLU A 223 8.53 -13.37 -12.39
N VAL A 224 7.59 -12.43 -12.35
CA VAL A 224 7.67 -11.26 -11.47
C VAL A 224 6.57 -11.33 -10.41
N LYS A 225 6.99 -11.34 -9.15
CA LYS A 225 6.10 -11.17 -7.99
C LYS A 225 6.23 -9.74 -7.49
N ILE A 226 5.10 -9.06 -7.33
CA ILE A 226 5.06 -7.68 -6.88
C ILE A 226 4.35 -7.62 -5.53
N VAL A 227 5.01 -7.11 -4.51
CA VAL A 227 4.39 -6.72 -3.25
C VAL A 227 4.16 -5.22 -3.31
N VAL A 228 2.91 -4.79 -3.18
CA VAL A 228 2.58 -3.36 -3.10
C VAL A 228 2.11 -3.03 -1.69
N THR A 229 2.64 -1.96 -1.10
CA THR A 229 2.07 -1.41 0.15
C THR A 229 1.32 -0.12 -0.17
N THR A 230 0.11 0.04 0.37
CA THR A 230 -0.71 1.22 0.08
C THR A 230 -1.65 1.60 1.22
N ARG A 231 -1.92 2.90 1.33
CA ARG A 231 -2.99 3.45 2.20
C ARG A 231 -4.29 3.64 1.44
N ASN A 232 -4.23 3.64 0.12
CA ASN A 232 -5.32 3.94 -0.77
C ASN A 232 -5.98 2.64 -1.26
N ASN A 233 -7.19 2.37 -0.77
CA ASN A 233 -7.96 1.19 -1.17
C ASN A 233 -8.38 1.20 -2.65
N GLY A 234 -8.21 2.32 -3.36
CA GLY A 234 -8.41 2.41 -4.81
C GLY A 234 -7.25 1.88 -5.66
N VAL A 235 -6.05 1.70 -5.08
CA VAL A 235 -4.87 1.19 -5.79
C VAL A 235 -4.97 -0.32 -6.10
N PRO A 236 -5.32 -1.21 -5.13
CA PRO A 236 -5.36 -2.65 -5.41
C PRO A 236 -6.27 -3.05 -6.58
N PRO A 237 -7.50 -2.52 -6.75
CA PRO A 237 -8.35 -2.87 -7.89
C PRO A 237 -7.70 -2.63 -9.27
N ILE A 238 -6.81 -1.64 -9.38
CA ILE A 238 -6.12 -1.29 -10.63
C ILE A 238 -5.08 -2.35 -11.00
N MET A 239 -4.41 -2.90 -9.99
CA MET A 239 -3.34 -3.89 -10.15
C MET A 239 -3.86 -5.33 -10.20
N ALA A 240 -5.14 -5.55 -9.88
CA ALA A 240 -5.80 -6.85 -9.84
C ALA A 240 -4.98 -7.93 -9.12
N PRO A 241 -4.66 -7.74 -7.82
CA PRO A 241 -3.80 -8.64 -7.08
C PRO A 241 -4.45 -10.01 -6.88
N ILE A 242 -3.60 -11.04 -6.78
CA ILE A 242 -4.03 -12.40 -6.43
C ILE A 242 -4.47 -12.49 -4.96
N SER A 243 -4.00 -11.57 -4.12
CA SER A 243 -4.36 -11.48 -2.72
C SER A 243 -4.16 -10.05 -2.20
N THR A 244 -5.08 -9.61 -1.34
CA THR A 244 -4.97 -8.34 -0.61
C THR A 244 -5.01 -8.62 0.89
N CYS A 245 -3.88 -8.40 1.55
CA CYS A 245 -3.74 -8.43 3.00
C CYS A 245 -4.11 -7.05 3.57
N HIS A 246 -5.27 -6.95 4.22
CA HIS A 246 -5.67 -5.77 4.96
C HIS A 246 -5.10 -5.81 6.37
N LEU A 247 -4.11 -4.97 6.66
CA LEU A 247 -3.51 -4.90 7.98
C LEU A 247 -4.41 -4.15 8.96
N GLU A 248 -4.87 -4.89 9.94
CA GLU A 248 -5.62 -4.38 11.09
C GLU A 248 -4.70 -3.79 12.16
N LEU A 249 -5.30 -3.08 13.11
CA LEU A 249 -4.60 -2.61 14.31
C LEU A 249 -4.09 -3.79 15.14
N LEU A 250 -2.98 -3.58 15.84
CA LEU A 250 -2.46 -4.55 16.79
C LEU A 250 -3.37 -4.67 18.01
N SER A 251 -3.28 -5.81 18.68
CA SER A 251 -3.87 -5.97 20.01
C SER A 251 -3.16 -5.08 21.04
N ASP A 252 -3.84 -4.76 22.13
CA ASP A 252 -3.21 -4.06 23.27
C ASP A 252 -2.05 -4.87 23.85
N ASP A 253 -2.12 -6.20 23.80
CA ASP A 253 -1.07 -7.10 24.28
C ASP A 253 0.16 -7.11 23.36
N ASP A 254 -0.03 -7.02 22.04
CA ASP A 254 1.08 -6.84 21.09
C ASP A 254 1.72 -5.46 21.27
N CYS A 255 0.92 -4.40 21.44
CA CYS A 255 1.43 -3.07 21.77
C CYS A 255 2.20 -3.07 23.09
N LEU A 256 1.71 -3.76 24.12
CA LEU A 256 2.40 -3.91 25.39
C LEU A 256 3.73 -4.65 25.19
N SER A 257 3.73 -5.74 24.43
CA SER A 257 4.94 -6.53 24.12
C SER A 257 6.00 -5.68 23.41
N MET A 258 5.59 -4.87 22.43
CA MET A 258 6.47 -3.89 21.77
C MET A 258 7.07 -2.89 22.77
N LEU A 259 6.24 -2.32 23.65
CA LEU A 259 6.68 -1.35 24.65
C LEU A 259 7.62 -1.97 25.69
N SER A 260 7.39 -3.23 26.07
CA SER A 260 8.18 -3.96 27.07
C SER A 260 9.59 -4.29 26.61
N ASP A 261 9.85 -4.40 25.30
CA ASP A 261 11.22 -4.52 24.79
C ASP A 261 12.10 -3.31 25.11
N HIS A 262 11.48 -2.16 25.41
CA HIS A 262 12.20 -0.96 25.80
C HIS A 262 12.66 -0.95 27.26
N VAL A 263 12.13 -1.85 28.10
CA VAL A 263 12.51 -1.92 29.51
C VAL A 263 13.85 -2.62 29.63
N LYS A 264 14.91 -1.86 29.93
CA LYS A 264 16.30 -2.35 30.04
C LYS A 264 16.45 -3.55 31.00
N GLU A 265 15.62 -3.61 32.03
CA GLU A 265 15.67 -4.66 33.05
C GLU A 265 14.33 -5.42 33.06
N LYS A 266 14.20 -6.38 32.13
CA LYS A 266 12.98 -7.19 31.96
C LYS A 266 12.57 -7.92 33.25
N SER A 267 13.53 -8.31 34.09
CA SER A 267 13.27 -8.91 35.41
C SER A 267 12.54 -7.96 36.36
N LYS A 268 12.87 -6.67 36.37
CA LYS A 268 12.13 -5.65 37.15
C LYS A 268 10.74 -5.38 36.59
N PHE A 269 10.57 -5.40 35.27
CA PHE A 269 9.25 -5.27 34.65
C PHE A 269 8.29 -6.40 35.09
N VAL A 270 8.78 -7.64 35.12
CA VAL A 270 7.97 -8.80 35.56
C VAL A 270 7.66 -8.72 37.06
N ALA A 271 8.60 -8.22 37.86
CA ALA A 271 8.47 -8.18 39.32
C ALA A 271 7.69 -6.96 39.88
N ASP A 272 7.41 -5.94 39.06
CA ASP A 272 6.75 -4.69 39.50
C ASP A 272 5.33 -4.55 38.89
N PRO A 273 4.27 -4.91 39.66
CA PRO A 273 2.88 -4.77 39.20
C PRO A 273 2.48 -3.33 38.89
N LYS A 274 3.10 -2.34 39.55
CA LYS A 274 2.82 -0.92 39.32
C LYS A 274 3.35 -0.51 37.96
N LEU A 275 4.56 -0.92 37.62
CA LEU A 275 5.16 -0.67 36.30
C LEU A 275 4.36 -1.36 35.19
N GLN A 276 3.91 -2.60 35.40
CA GLN A 276 3.02 -3.29 34.46
C GLN A 276 1.71 -2.54 34.24
N ALA A 277 1.08 -2.04 35.30
CA ALA A 277 -0.15 -1.26 35.20
C ALA A 277 0.05 0.05 34.41
N ILE A 278 1.19 0.73 34.58
CA ILE A 278 1.54 1.94 33.81
C ILE A 278 1.73 1.57 32.33
N MET A 279 2.53 0.56 32.03
CA MET A 279 2.80 0.13 30.65
C MET A 279 1.53 -0.35 29.95
N GLY A 280 0.63 -1.06 30.65
CA GLY A 280 -0.67 -1.44 30.12
C GLY A 280 -1.58 -0.23 29.82
N LYS A 281 -1.52 0.84 30.62
CA LYS A 281 -2.22 2.10 30.31
C LYS A 281 -1.64 2.77 29.06
N ILE A 282 -0.31 2.77 28.90
CA ILE A 282 0.35 3.34 27.72
C ILE A 282 0.03 2.51 26.47
N ALA A 283 0.02 1.17 26.58
CA ALA A 283 -0.36 0.27 25.49
C ALA A 283 -1.77 0.59 24.98
N ARG A 284 -2.75 0.72 25.89
CA ARG A 284 -4.12 1.15 25.52
C ARG A 284 -4.17 2.53 24.85
N LYS A 285 -3.32 3.47 25.28
CA LYS A 285 -3.18 4.79 24.61
C LYS A 285 -2.60 4.70 23.20
N CYS A 286 -1.95 3.59 22.83
CA CYS A 286 -1.47 3.37 21.47
C CYS A 286 -2.63 3.06 20.51
N MET A 287 -3.78 2.61 21.02
CA MET A 287 -4.96 2.22 20.24
C MET A 287 -4.59 1.25 19.10
N GLY A 288 -3.76 0.26 19.41
CA GLY A 288 -3.28 -0.73 18.44
C GLY A 288 -2.37 -0.19 17.32
N SER A 289 -1.89 1.05 17.38
CA SER A 289 -0.99 1.62 16.36
C SER A 289 0.49 1.34 16.70
N PRO A 290 1.21 0.54 15.89
CA PRO A 290 2.66 0.36 16.03
C PRO A 290 3.44 1.67 16.01
N LEU A 291 3.03 2.63 15.18
CA LEU A 291 3.66 3.94 15.10
C LEU A 291 3.47 4.75 16.40
N ALA A 292 2.29 4.67 17.02
CA ALA A 292 2.05 5.29 18.32
C ALA A 292 2.91 4.63 19.41
N ALA A 293 2.96 3.30 19.45
CA ALA A 293 3.83 2.55 20.37
C ALA A 293 5.29 2.97 20.22
N LYS A 294 5.80 3.11 18.98
CA LYS A 294 7.16 3.59 18.70
C LYS A 294 7.41 5.02 19.21
N LYS A 295 6.44 5.92 19.08
CA LYS A 295 6.52 7.28 19.64
C LYS A 295 6.58 7.25 21.17
N PHE A 296 5.76 6.43 21.82
CA PHE A 296 5.81 6.25 23.26
C PHE A 296 7.16 5.67 23.69
N MET A 297 7.67 4.63 23.04
CA MET A 297 9.01 4.08 23.31
C MET A 297 10.10 5.16 23.26
N GLY A 298 10.08 6.02 22.23
CA GLY A 298 11.02 7.15 22.13
C GLY A 298 10.95 8.09 23.34
N ARG A 299 9.75 8.39 23.84
CA ARG A 299 9.53 9.22 25.02
C ARG A 299 9.95 8.52 26.32
N LEU A 300 9.65 7.23 26.45
CA LEU A 300 10.05 6.41 27.60
C LEU A 300 11.57 6.32 27.72
N ARG A 301 12.30 6.27 26.59
CA ARG A 301 13.77 6.32 26.58
C ARG A 301 14.35 7.57 27.23
N SER A 302 13.65 8.70 27.08
CA SER A 302 14.07 10.01 27.54
C SER A 302 13.61 10.37 28.95
N THR A 303 12.85 9.50 29.63
CA THR A 303 12.22 9.80 30.93
C THR A 303 12.43 8.69 31.95
N HIS A 304 12.51 9.05 33.23
CA HIS A 304 12.63 8.07 34.31
C HIS A 304 11.27 7.39 34.56
N TYR A 305 11.26 6.12 34.97
CA TYR A 305 10.02 5.32 35.09
C TYR A 305 8.98 5.95 36.05
N THR A 306 9.43 6.74 37.02
CA THR A 306 8.58 7.50 37.94
C THR A 306 7.72 8.57 37.24
N GLU A 307 8.10 9.00 36.04
CA GLU A 307 7.36 9.99 35.26
C GLU A 307 6.39 9.36 34.28
N TRP A 308 6.45 8.04 34.08
CA TRP A 308 5.64 7.34 33.09
C TRP A 308 4.14 7.36 33.43
N GLU A 309 3.78 7.55 34.70
CA GLU A 309 2.38 7.77 35.11
C GLU A 309 1.76 9.02 34.46
N LYS A 310 2.58 10.01 34.10
CA LYS A 310 2.15 11.28 33.51
C LYS A 310 2.07 11.23 31.97
N ILE A 311 2.48 10.12 31.36
CA ILE A 311 2.46 9.88 29.90
C ILE A 311 1.11 9.31 29.52
#